data_AF-A0A7Y2SQI2-F1
#
_entry.id   AF-A0A7Y2SQI2-F1
#
_cell.length_a   1.000
_cell.length_b   1.000
_cell.length_c   1.000
_cell.angle_alpha   90.00
_cell.angle_beta   90.00
_cell.angle_gamma   90.00
#
_symmetry.space_group_name_H-M   'P 1'
#
loop_
_entity.id
_entity.type
_entity.pdbx_description
1 polymer ?
#
loop_
_entity_poly.entity_id
_entity_poly.type
_entity_poly.pdbx_seq_one_letter_code
_entity_poly.pdbx_strand_id
1 'polypeptide(L)'
;MPLLVTERTSKSILSAQPNGFLVQGPYPFTHTLSPFTGCQFGATTCGLYCYAQWLPNWTYRSAELKGTTAEPVRWGEGVDVKVNAPELLADYLARSTVAQRQTLRIFMATTTDPYMPLEKQRGITRRLLEVFATYDDLDLLVIQTRSPLAARDFDLLRHIPYAWLSLTIESDDESQQLRGGPSFAARLRLADAAVQAGVRTQIAISPCLPYGPDFCTKLLDTGAQRFVVDTLVAGDGQGGGRTARSTYARLVPEWDDEAPAQRLHDALLAAGVAVGWSADGFGGIPYRTEQAKKGHPGGRQAATGDDMQMRLFTTDPPPASAMVLTLGEEGQERRPMPGFPYFWLKYITGFDARHHCAQCFIGPYHKGIWSTVRVPSVHVLKPSVEWQFAYLCGVAETQWADNLHVPMVEAQGEEIELFTHNGIRVHIRNARRLEIPWIEDGWNGFPRSYTTCRNFQFGVDRYGYDGVSRPIQAEFSNPRNGRSQAALQRREKRRRNP
;
A
#
# COMPACT_ATOMS: atom_id res chain seq x y z
N MET A 1 -30.05 18.75 -15.96
CA MET A 1 -30.34 17.91 -17.14
C MET A 1 -30.48 16.47 -16.68
N PRO A 2 -31.34 15.65 -17.30
CA PRO A 2 -31.41 14.22 -16.98
C PRO A 2 -30.06 13.56 -17.27
N LEU A 3 -29.67 12.59 -16.44
CA LEU A 3 -28.46 11.79 -16.66
C LEU A 3 -28.59 11.01 -17.98
N LEU A 4 -27.60 11.13 -18.86
CA LEU A 4 -27.48 10.27 -20.03
C LEU A 4 -27.01 8.87 -19.58
N VAL A 5 -27.83 7.86 -19.80
CA VAL A 5 -27.47 6.47 -19.48
C VAL A 5 -27.42 5.67 -20.76
N THR A 6 -26.29 5.02 -20.97
CA THR A 6 -26.01 4.13 -22.09
C THR A 6 -25.66 2.75 -21.57
N GLU A 7 -25.89 1.72 -22.35
CA GLU A 7 -25.53 0.34 -22.01
C GLU A 7 -24.49 -0.17 -23.00
N ARG A 8 -23.53 -0.96 -22.52
CA ARG A 8 -22.51 -1.56 -23.38
C ARG A 8 -22.11 -2.95 -22.92
N THR A 9 -21.83 -3.79 -23.91
CA THR A 9 -21.16 -5.07 -23.72
C THR A 9 -19.64 -4.84 -23.70
N SER A 10 -19.00 -5.23 -22.60
CA SER A 10 -17.55 -5.11 -22.42
C SER A 10 -16.84 -6.40 -22.82
N LYS A 11 -15.54 -6.30 -23.12
CA LYS A 11 -14.67 -7.47 -23.42
C LYS A 11 -13.94 -8.01 -22.19
N SER A 12 -13.70 -7.16 -21.20
CA SER A 12 -13.21 -7.55 -19.87
C SER A 12 -13.82 -6.63 -18.82
N ILE A 13 -13.81 -7.09 -17.56
CA ILE A 13 -14.24 -6.30 -16.40
C ILE A 13 -13.09 -6.02 -15.42
N LEU A 14 -12.08 -6.91 -15.38
CA LEU A 14 -10.84 -6.71 -14.63
C LEU A 14 -9.78 -6.07 -15.53
N SER A 15 -9.11 -5.05 -15.01
CA SER A 15 -8.00 -4.36 -15.67
C SER A 15 -6.73 -4.48 -14.83
N ALA A 16 -5.73 -5.19 -15.35
CA ALA A 16 -4.44 -5.36 -14.66
C ALA A 16 -3.76 -4.01 -14.39
N GLN A 17 -3.05 -3.90 -13.26
CA GLN A 17 -2.33 -2.71 -12.86
C GLN A 17 -0.82 -2.97 -12.89
N PRO A 18 -0.12 -2.66 -14.00
CA PRO A 18 1.34 -2.81 -14.07
C PRO A 18 2.09 -1.61 -13.49
N ASN A 19 1.42 -0.47 -13.31
CA ASN A 19 1.96 0.79 -12.82
C ASN A 19 0.84 1.66 -12.24
N GLY A 20 1.22 2.81 -11.65
CA GLY A 20 0.29 3.80 -11.13
C GLY A 20 0.13 3.80 -9.62
N PHE A 21 -0.81 4.61 -9.12
CA PHE A 21 -1.01 4.88 -7.69
C PHE A 21 -1.25 3.61 -6.86
N LEU A 22 -2.09 2.71 -7.36
CA LEU A 22 -2.51 1.50 -6.63
C LEU A 22 -1.45 0.39 -6.55
N VAL A 23 -0.28 0.57 -7.18
CA VAL A 23 0.84 -0.39 -7.10
C VAL A 23 2.03 0.13 -6.30
N GLN A 24 1.95 1.35 -5.76
CA GLN A 24 3.06 1.99 -5.03
C GLN A 24 3.16 1.52 -3.57
N GLY A 25 2.05 1.11 -2.97
CA GLY A 25 2.00 0.69 -1.56
C GLY A 25 2.64 -0.69 -1.29
N PRO A 26 2.83 -1.05 -0.01
CA PRO A 26 3.54 -2.27 0.40
C PRO A 26 2.86 -3.57 -0.06
N TYR A 27 1.54 -3.53 -0.28
CA TYR A 27 0.74 -4.65 -0.75
C TYR A 27 -0.08 -4.22 -1.99
N PRO A 28 0.54 -4.21 -3.17
CA PRO A 28 -0.04 -3.61 -4.37
C PRO A 28 -1.32 -4.31 -4.83
N PHE A 29 -2.22 -3.55 -5.44
CA PHE A 29 -3.37 -4.13 -6.16
C PHE A 29 -2.92 -4.70 -7.50
N THR A 30 -3.40 -5.89 -7.85
CA THR A 30 -3.08 -6.50 -9.15
C THR A 30 -4.06 -6.08 -10.23
N HIS A 31 -5.32 -5.79 -9.85
CA HIS A 31 -6.39 -5.47 -10.78
C HIS A 31 -7.29 -4.37 -10.26
N THR A 32 -7.99 -3.71 -11.18
CA THR A 32 -9.08 -2.79 -10.88
C THR A 32 -10.37 -3.27 -11.53
N LEU A 33 -11.49 -2.92 -10.91
CA LEU A 33 -12.83 -3.24 -11.38
C LEU A 33 -13.67 -1.95 -11.37
N SER A 34 -14.25 -1.60 -12.51
CA SER A 34 -15.20 -0.48 -12.61
C SER A 34 -16.46 -0.96 -13.34
N PRO A 35 -17.62 -1.10 -12.67
CA PRO A 35 -18.86 -1.58 -13.29
C PRO A 35 -19.47 -0.59 -14.29
N PHE A 36 -19.06 0.68 -14.19
CA PHE A 36 -19.53 1.76 -15.03
C PHE A 36 -18.36 2.52 -15.67
N THR A 37 -18.65 3.30 -16.71
CA THR A 37 -17.78 4.40 -17.18
C THR A 37 -18.53 5.71 -17.00
N GLY A 38 -17.89 6.72 -16.39
CA GLY A 38 -18.57 7.93 -15.92
C GLY A 38 -19.08 7.78 -14.49
N CYS A 39 -19.50 8.88 -13.87
CA CYS A 39 -19.94 8.87 -12.47
C CYS A 39 -21.01 9.93 -12.18
N GLN A 40 -22.18 9.57 -11.65
CA GLN A 40 -23.24 10.51 -11.23
C GLN A 40 -22.78 11.47 -10.13
N PHE A 41 -21.88 11.03 -9.23
CA PHE A 41 -21.29 11.94 -8.25
C PHE A 41 -20.36 12.97 -8.90
N GLY A 42 -20.03 12.84 -10.18
CA GLY A 42 -19.35 13.88 -10.94
C GLY A 42 -20.16 15.17 -11.09
N ALA A 43 -21.49 15.11 -10.94
CA ALA A 43 -22.35 16.30 -10.96
C ALA A 43 -22.47 16.99 -9.59
N THR A 44 -21.76 16.48 -8.57
CA THR A 44 -21.69 17.06 -7.22
C THR A 44 -20.32 17.70 -7.00
N THR A 45 -20.04 18.17 -5.78
CA THR A 45 -18.69 18.61 -5.39
C THR A 45 -17.58 17.65 -5.74
N CYS A 46 -17.84 16.34 -5.70
CA CYS A 46 -16.80 15.40 -6.08
C CYS A 46 -16.26 15.70 -7.49
N GLY A 47 -17.12 16.12 -8.42
CA GLY A 47 -16.72 16.51 -9.76
C GLY A 47 -15.69 17.64 -9.81
N LEU A 48 -15.66 18.52 -8.80
CA LEU A 48 -14.73 19.66 -8.76
C LEU A 48 -13.28 19.22 -8.64
N TYR A 49 -12.99 18.11 -7.94
CA TYR A 49 -11.64 17.57 -7.71
C TYR A 49 -11.43 16.15 -8.27
N CYS A 50 -12.45 15.52 -8.84
CA CYS A 50 -12.35 14.12 -9.28
C CYS A 50 -11.31 13.95 -10.38
N TYR A 51 -10.24 13.18 -10.15
CA TYR A 51 -9.23 12.90 -11.17
C TYR A 51 -9.80 12.08 -12.35
N ALA A 52 -10.86 11.30 -12.13
CA ALA A 52 -11.39 10.38 -13.14
C ALA A 52 -11.96 11.10 -14.37
N GLN A 53 -12.30 12.39 -14.24
CA GLN A 53 -12.70 13.23 -15.37
C GLN A 53 -11.60 13.43 -16.42
N TRP A 54 -10.34 13.14 -16.09
CA TRP A 54 -9.18 13.28 -16.98
C TRP A 54 -8.62 11.94 -17.47
N LEU A 55 -9.18 10.82 -17.01
CA LEU A 55 -8.65 9.51 -17.35
C LEU A 55 -9.04 9.07 -18.77
N PRO A 56 -8.17 8.29 -19.46
CA PRO A 56 -8.45 7.83 -20.81
C PRO A 56 -9.79 7.12 -20.99
N ASN A 57 -10.28 6.40 -19.98
CA ASN A 57 -11.59 5.72 -20.06
C ASN A 57 -12.76 6.70 -20.21
N TRP A 58 -12.68 7.90 -19.61
CA TRP A 58 -13.67 8.96 -19.79
C TRP A 58 -13.39 9.82 -21.03
N THR A 59 -12.13 10.19 -21.26
CA THR A 59 -11.71 10.98 -22.43
C THR A 59 -12.03 10.25 -23.74
N TYR A 60 -11.79 8.94 -23.78
CA TYR A 60 -12.08 8.05 -24.91
C TYR A 60 -13.30 7.16 -24.66
N ARG A 61 -14.31 7.67 -23.94
CA ARG A 61 -15.60 7.00 -23.71
C ARG A 61 -16.33 6.62 -25.01
N SER A 62 -17.41 5.85 -24.89
CA SER A 62 -18.24 5.38 -26.01
C SER A 62 -18.70 6.53 -26.92
N ALA A 63 -18.96 6.25 -28.20
CA ALA A 63 -19.44 7.27 -29.14
C ALA A 63 -20.81 7.81 -28.70
N GLU A 64 -21.63 6.93 -28.12
CA GLU A 64 -22.92 7.20 -27.52
C GLU A 64 -22.79 8.19 -26.34
N LEU A 65 -21.78 8.03 -25.47
CA LEU A 65 -21.46 9.01 -24.41
C LEU A 65 -20.73 10.26 -24.90
N LYS A 66 -20.11 10.24 -26.08
CA LYS A 66 -19.48 11.44 -26.66
C LYS A 66 -20.54 12.43 -27.19
N GLY A 67 -21.75 11.94 -27.50
CA GLY A 67 -22.85 12.73 -28.05
C GLY A 67 -22.63 13.06 -29.53
N THR A 68 -23.71 13.41 -30.23
CA THR A 68 -23.66 13.88 -31.62
C THR A 68 -23.21 15.34 -31.65
N THR A 69 -21.89 15.58 -31.65
CA THR A 69 -21.13 16.78 -32.09
C THR A 69 -21.58 18.22 -31.77
N ALA A 70 -22.74 18.48 -31.15
CA ALA A 70 -23.23 19.82 -30.86
C ALA A 70 -22.94 20.25 -29.41
N GLU A 71 -23.11 19.36 -28.42
CA GLU A 71 -22.69 19.59 -27.04
C GLU A 71 -22.07 18.33 -26.42
N PRO A 72 -20.82 18.39 -25.90
CA PRO A 72 -20.17 17.25 -25.29
C PRO A 72 -20.75 16.94 -23.91
N VAL A 73 -21.10 15.67 -23.66
CA VAL A 73 -21.52 15.19 -22.33
C VAL A 73 -20.40 15.43 -21.32
N ARG A 74 -20.69 16.16 -20.24
CA ARG A 74 -19.69 16.52 -19.21
C ARG A 74 -19.57 15.43 -18.15
N TRP A 75 -18.47 15.48 -17.40
CA TRP A 75 -18.31 14.60 -16.23
C TRP A 75 -19.46 14.84 -15.26
N GLY A 76 -20.12 13.77 -14.80
CA GLY A 76 -21.34 13.88 -13.99
C GLY A 76 -22.65 13.73 -14.77
N GLU A 77 -22.65 13.97 -16.08
CA GLU A 77 -23.87 14.01 -16.90
C GLU A 77 -24.13 12.72 -17.68
N GLY A 78 -23.16 11.79 -17.72
CA GLY A 78 -23.28 10.55 -18.47
C GLY A 78 -22.66 9.34 -17.77
N VAL A 79 -23.30 8.18 -17.94
CA VAL A 79 -22.82 6.87 -17.45
C VAL A 79 -23.06 5.77 -18.49
N ASP A 80 -22.00 5.05 -18.89
CA ASP A 80 -22.10 3.75 -19.58
C ASP A 80 -22.22 2.65 -18.52
N VAL A 81 -23.25 1.83 -18.61
CA VAL A 81 -23.43 0.61 -17.82
C VAL A 81 -22.79 -0.57 -18.55
N LYS A 82 -21.86 -1.27 -17.90
CA LYS A 82 -21.27 -2.51 -18.44
C LYS A 82 -22.18 -3.68 -18.07
N VAL A 83 -23.23 -3.90 -18.87
CA VAL A 83 -24.35 -4.81 -18.53
C VAL A 83 -23.92 -6.26 -18.33
N ASN A 84 -22.86 -6.70 -19.02
CA ASN A 84 -22.29 -8.05 -18.92
C ASN A 84 -21.15 -8.17 -17.90
N ALA A 85 -20.97 -7.18 -17.01
CA ALA A 85 -19.88 -7.18 -16.04
C ALA A 85 -19.89 -8.40 -15.09
N PRO A 86 -21.03 -8.85 -14.53
CA PRO A 86 -21.10 -10.05 -13.70
C PRO A 86 -20.68 -11.31 -14.45
N GLU A 87 -21.14 -11.48 -15.69
CA GLU A 87 -20.83 -12.63 -16.54
C GLU A 87 -19.34 -12.67 -16.85
N LEU A 88 -18.73 -11.53 -17.21
CA LEU A 88 -17.29 -11.44 -17.46
C LEU A 88 -16.45 -11.78 -16.22
N LEU A 89 -16.91 -11.38 -15.02
CA LEU A 89 -16.23 -11.70 -13.78
C LEU A 89 -16.31 -13.20 -13.48
N ALA A 90 -17.51 -13.77 -13.58
CA ALA A 90 -17.74 -15.20 -13.35
C ALA A 90 -16.88 -16.05 -14.28
N ASP A 91 -16.88 -15.70 -15.57
CA ASP A 91 -16.05 -16.31 -16.60
C ASP A 91 -14.55 -16.25 -16.30
N TYR A 92 -14.07 -15.08 -15.86
CA TYR A 92 -12.65 -14.89 -15.53
C TYR A 92 -12.25 -15.74 -14.31
N LEU A 93 -13.05 -15.72 -13.25
CA LEU A 93 -12.75 -16.46 -12.02
C LEU A 93 -12.88 -17.98 -12.20
N ALA A 94 -13.83 -18.43 -13.02
CA ALA A 94 -14.00 -19.84 -13.36
C ALA A 94 -12.82 -20.40 -14.17
N ARG A 95 -12.24 -19.59 -15.07
CA ARG A 95 -11.05 -19.97 -15.85
C ARG A 95 -9.73 -19.80 -15.09
N SER A 96 -9.73 -19.05 -14.00
CA SER A 96 -8.54 -18.85 -13.16
C SER A 96 -8.26 -20.08 -12.30
N THR A 97 -6.99 -20.45 -12.14
CA THR A 97 -6.58 -21.46 -11.15
C THR A 97 -6.69 -20.90 -9.73
N VAL A 98 -6.72 -21.78 -8.73
CA VAL A 98 -6.67 -21.40 -7.30
C VAL A 98 -5.47 -20.49 -7.02
N ALA A 99 -4.28 -20.87 -7.53
CA ALA A 99 -3.06 -20.09 -7.35
C ALA A 99 -3.16 -18.69 -7.96
N GLN A 100 -3.81 -18.55 -9.14
CA GLN A 100 -4.07 -17.24 -9.74
C GLN A 100 -5.02 -16.43 -8.86
N ARG A 101 -6.16 -17.01 -8.42
CA ARG A 101 -7.13 -16.32 -7.55
C ARG A 101 -6.52 -15.85 -6.24
N GLN A 102 -5.67 -16.66 -5.62
CA GLN A 102 -4.94 -16.33 -4.38
C GLN A 102 -3.93 -15.18 -4.51
N THR A 103 -3.74 -14.65 -5.72
CA THR A 103 -2.93 -13.43 -5.97
C THR A 103 -3.78 -12.25 -6.46
N LEU A 104 -5.09 -12.45 -6.64
CA LEU A 104 -6.00 -11.39 -7.07
C LEU A 104 -6.28 -10.41 -5.94
N ARG A 105 -5.82 -9.18 -6.15
CA ARG A 105 -6.05 -8.03 -5.28
C ARG A 105 -6.74 -6.97 -6.11
N ILE A 106 -8.03 -6.79 -5.86
CA ILE A 106 -8.94 -6.03 -6.72
C ILE A 106 -9.36 -4.77 -5.99
N PHE A 107 -9.10 -3.61 -6.61
CA PHE A 107 -9.72 -2.34 -6.19
C PHE A 107 -10.93 -2.05 -7.07
N MET A 108 -12.12 -2.12 -6.50
CA MET A 108 -13.35 -1.69 -7.13
C MET A 108 -13.56 -0.20 -6.87
N ALA A 109 -13.85 0.56 -7.93
CA ALA A 109 -14.10 2.02 -7.95
C ALA A 109 -12.91 2.94 -8.26
N THR A 110 -12.02 2.56 -9.17
CA THR A 110 -10.91 3.44 -9.59
C THR A 110 -11.32 4.59 -10.49
N THR A 111 -12.46 4.49 -11.18
CA THR A 111 -12.88 5.48 -12.17
C THR A 111 -14.36 5.83 -12.10
N THR A 112 -15.10 5.21 -11.18
CA THR A 112 -16.54 5.39 -10.99
C THR A 112 -16.91 4.87 -9.61
N ASP A 113 -18.00 5.35 -9.02
CA ASP A 113 -18.52 4.80 -7.77
C ASP A 113 -19.46 3.61 -8.08
N PRO A 114 -19.30 2.44 -7.44
CA PRO A 114 -20.11 1.25 -7.74
C PRO A 114 -21.54 1.38 -7.19
N TYR A 115 -21.80 2.30 -6.27
CA TYR A 115 -23.09 2.49 -5.59
C TYR A 115 -23.73 3.85 -5.90
N MET A 116 -23.48 4.41 -7.09
CA MET A 116 -24.19 5.59 -7.57
C MET A 116 -25.72 5.39 -7.55
N PRO A 117 -26.54 6.47 -7.53
CA PRO A 117 -28.00 6.34 -7.54
C PRO A 117 -28.58 5.39 -8.61
N LEU A 118 -27.97 5.32 -9.79
CA LEU A 118 -28.33 4.43 -10.90
C LEU A 118 -28.22 2.94 -10.53
N GLU A 119 -27.29 2.58 -9.65
CA GLU A 119 -27.09 1.20 -9.18
C GLU A 119 -28.33 0.66 -8.45
N LYS A 120 -29.19 1.53 -7.89
CA LYS A 120 -30.46 1.11 -7.28
C LYS A 120 -31.36 0.37 -8.27
N GLN A 121 -31.33 0.77 -9.54
CA GLN A 121 -32.13 0.17 -10.62
C GLN A 121 -31.36 -0.92 -11.36
N ARG A 122 -30.03 -0.76 -11.51
CA ARG A 122 -29.21 -1.64 -12.36
C ARG A 122 -28.70 -2.89 -11.67
N GLY A 123 -28.43 -2.84 -10.36
CA GLY A 123 -28.00 -4.00 -9.58
C GLY A 123 -26.69 -4.64 -10.06
N ILE A 124 -25.84 -3.94 -10.82
CA ILE A 124 -24.62 -4.51 -11.41
C ILE A 124 -23.61 -4.82 -10.31
N THR A 125 -23.45 -3.91 -9.36
CA THR A 125 -22.55 -4.09 -8.22
C THR A 125 -23.00 -5.24 -7.34
N ARG A 126 -24.31 -5.35 -7.05
CA ARG A 126 -24.84 -6.50 -6.29
C ARG A 126 -24.53 -7.82 -6.98
N ARG A 127 -24.80 -7.93 -8.29
CA ARG A 127 -24.52 -9.13 -9.08
C ARG A 127 -23.02 -9.47 -9.13
N LEU A 128 -22.14 -8.47 -9.15
CA LEU A 128 -20.70 -8.69 -9.03
C LEU A 128 -20.33 -9.24 -7.64
N LEU A 129 -20.94 -8.73 -6.57
CA LEU A 129 -20.73 -9.24 -5.21
C LEU A 129 -21.28 -10.67 -5.04
N GLU A 130 -22.39 -11.01 -5.68
CA GLU A 130 -22.91 -12.38 -5.73
C GLU A 130 -21.88 -13.33 -6.37
N VAL A 131 -21.23 -12.93 -7.47
CA VAL A 131 -20.14 -13.70 -8.08
C VAL A 131 -18.94 -13.81 -7.15
N PHE A 132 -18.53 -12.73 -6.48
CA PHE A 132 -17.43 -12.83 -5.49
C PHE A 132 -17.79 -13.76 -4.33
N ALA A 133 -19.03 -13.72 -3.84
CA ALA A 133 -19.49 -14.57 -2.75
C ALA A 133 -19.45 -16.09 -3.05
N THR A 134 -19.35 -16.51 -4.32
CA THR A 134 -19.15 -17.92 -4.67
C THR A 134 -17.70 -18.41 -4.53
N TYR A 135 -16.76 -17.51 -4.22
CA TYR A 135 -15.34 -17.83 -4.03
C TYR A 135 -14.87 -17.36 -2.66
N ASP A 136 -13.99 -18.13 -2.03
CA ASP A 136 -13.40 -17.85 -0.71
C ASP A 136 -11.86 -17.70 -0.75
N ASP A 137 -11.25 -17.89 -1.93
CA ASP A 137 -9.80 -18.07 -2.13
C ASP A 137 -9.10 -16.87 -2.78
N LEU A 138 -9.80 -15.77 -3.06
CA LEU A 138 -9.18 -14.53 -3.54
C LEU A 138 -8.40 -13.82 -2.43
N ASP A 139 -7.37 -13.04 -2.78
CA ASP A 139 -6.56 -12.37 -1.76
C ASP A 139 -7.24 -11.11 -1.19
N LEU A 140 -7.76 -10.22 -2.04
CA LEU A 140 -8.34 -8.96 -1.58
C LEU A 140 -9.37 -8.40 -2.57
N LEU A 141 -10.48 -7.91 -2.04
CA LEU A 141 -11.39 -7.02 -2.73
C LEU A 141 -11.60 -5.78 -1.87
N VAL A 142 -11.28 -4.58 -2.36
CA VAL A 142 -11.64 -3.32 -1.72
C VAL A 142 -12.72 -2.66 -2.57
N ILE A 143 -13.86 -2.35 -1.97
CA ILE A 143 -14.95 -1.61 -2.63
C ILE A 143 -14.94 -0.18 -2.08
N GLN A 144 -14.48 0.78 -2.86
CA GLN A 144 -14.51 2.19 -2.48
C GLN A 144 -15.84 2.83 -2.88
N THR A 145 -16.51 3.50 -1.95
CA THR A 145 -17.74 4.24 -2.24
C THR A 145 -17.97 5.38 -1.27
N ARG A 146 -18.81 6.33 -1.65
CA ARG A 146 -19.38 7.33 -0.73
C ARG A 146 -20.88 7.18 -0.51
N SER A 147 -21.50 6.16 -1.09
CA SER A 147 -22.95 6.07 -1.18
C SER A 147 -23.54 5.19 -0.06
N PRO A 148 -24.53 5.70 0.69
CA PRO A 148 -25.33 4.90 1.62
C PRO A 148 -26.06 3.71 0.99
N LEU A 149 -26.17 3.65 -0.35
CA LEU A 149 -26.74 2.49 -1.05
C LEU A 149 -25.98 1.19 -0.77
N ALA A 150 -24.70 1.27 -0.38
CA ALA A 150 -23.91 0.09 -0.01
C ALA A 150 -24.52 -0.74 1.13
N ALA A 151 -25.34 -0.14 2.00
CA ALA A 151 -26.05 -0.86 3.06
C ALA A 151 -26.96 -1.98 2.55
N ARG A 152 -27.45 -1.87 1.30
CA ARG A 152 -28.24 -2.91 0.63
C ARG A 152 -27.52 -4.25 0.57
N ASP A 153 -26.20 -4.23 0.42
CA ASP A 153 -25.39 -5.41 0.10
C ASP A 153 -24.50 -5.85 1.28
N PHE A 154 -24.77 -5.36 2.50
CA PHE A 154 -24.07 -5.80 3.72
C PHE A 154 -24.23 -7.30 3.98
N ASP A 155 -25.37 -7.88 3.60
CA ASP A 155 -25.65 -9.32 3.64
C ASP A 155 -24.63 -10.12 2.84
N LEU A 156 -24.25 -9.65 1.65
CA LEU A 156 -23.21 -10.28 0.85
C LEU A 156 -21.81 -9.97 1.39
N LEU A 157 -21.53 -8.69 1.66
CA LEU A 157 -20.19 -8.23 2.04
C LEU A 157 -19.65 -8.91 3.30
N ARG A 158 -20.50 -9.17 4.30
CA ARG A 158 -20.10 -9.88 5.53
C ARG A 158 -19.70 -11.34 5.31
N HIS A 159 -20.10 -11.94 4.18
CA HIS A 159 -19.82 -13.34 3.84
C HIS A 159 -18.63 -13.50 2.88
N ILE A 160 -18.09 -12.41 2.32
CA ILE A 160 -16.92 -12.46 1.45
C ILE A 160 -15.65 -12.27 2.30
N PRO A 161 -14.84 -13.32 2.57
CA PRO A 161 -13.76 -13.29 3.56
C PRO A 161 -12.54 -12.46 3.16
N TYR A 162 -12.53 -11.91 1.95
CA TYR A 162 -11.51 -11.00 1.42
C TYR A 162 -12.04 -9.61 1.04
N ALA A 163 -13.34 -9.32 1.19
CA ALA A 163 -13.92 -8.00 0.93
C ALA A 163 -13.73 -6.98 2.06
N TRP A 164 -13.34 -5.77 1.70
CA TRP A 164 -13.36 -4.57 2.55
C TRP A 164 -14.26 -3.52 1.92
N LEU A 165 -15.19 -2.98 2.71
CA LEU A 165 -15.92 -1.78 2.33
C LEU A 165 -15.09 -0.56 2.75
N SER A 166 -14.66 0.24 1.77
CA SER A 166 -13.93 1.49 2.00
C SER A 166 -14.86 2.67 1.76
N LEU A 167 -15.09 3.49 2.78
CA LEU A 167 -16.04 4.61 2.74
C LEU A 167 -15.31 5.93 2.62
N THR A 168 -15.62 6.73 1.59
CA THR A 168 -15.05 8.07 1.45
C THR A 168 -15.77 9.05 2.37
N ILE A 169 -15.06 9.56 3.36
CA ILE A 169 -15.53 10.58 4.31
C ILE A 169 -14.49 11.68 4.38
N GLU A 170 -14.67 12.70 3.55
CA GLU A 170 -13.67 13.75 3.34
C GLU A 170 -13.58 14.76 4.50
N SER A 171 -14.67 14.98 5.24
CA SER A 171 -14.80 15.97 6.33
C SER A 171 -16.03 15.65 7.20
N ASP A 172 -16.23 16.38 8.30
CA ASP A 172 -17.48 16.48 9.06
C ASP A 172 -18.14 17.88 9.01
N ASP A 173 -17.52 18.83 8.31
CA ASP A 173 -18.05 20.16 8.07
C ASP A 173 -18.98 20.10 6.83
N GLU A 174 -20.29 20.06 7.08
CA GLU A 174 -21.28 20.00 6.01
C GLU A 174 -21.32 21.28 5.16
N SER A 175 -20.64 22.37 5.56
CA SER A 175 -20.42 23.52 4.64
C SER A 175 -19.47 23.14 3.49
N GLN A 176 -18.59 22.17 3.70
CA GLN A 176 -17.77 21.53 2.66
C GLN A 176 -18.59 20.52 1.85
N GLN A 177 -19.75 20.07 2.35
CA GLN A 177 -20.62 19.15 1.67
C GLN A 177 -21.35 19.87 0.53
N LEU A 178 -20.76 19.78 -0.66
CA LEU A 178 -21.14 20.66 -1.76
C LEU A 178 -22.17 19.97 -2.67
N ARG A 179 -23.46 20.31 -2.49
CA ARG A 179 -24.59 20.15 -3.44
C ARG A 179 -24.70 18.79 -4.19
N GLY A 180 -25.72 18.00 -3.84
CA GLY A 180 -26.24 16.90 -4.67
C GLY A 180 -25.71 15.49 -4.38
N GLY A 181 -24.82 15.32 -3.41
CA GLY A 181 -24.32 14.01 -2.93
C GLY A 181 -24.74 13.68 -1.48
N PRO A 182 -24.49 12.45 -1.00
CA PRO A 182 -24.79 12.06 0.38
C PRO A 182 -23.96 12.86 1.38
N SER A 183 -24.58 13.22 2.52
CA SER A 183 -23.93 14.02 3.57
C SER A 183 -22.85 13.27 4.32
N PHE A 184 -21.90 14.00 4.90
CA PHE A 184 -20.84 13.37 5.68
C PHE A 184 -21.43 12.61 6.87
N ALA A 185 -22.44 13.19 7.53
CA ALA A 185 -23.18 12.51 8.60
C ALA A 185 -23.84 11.20 8.11
N ALA A 186 -24.37 11.15 6.88
CA ALA A 186 -24.95 9.93 6.32
C ALA A 186 -23.88 8.86 6.04
N ARG A 187 -22.67 9.27 5.64
CA ARG A 187 -21.55 8.36 5.39
C ARG A 187 -20.93 7.84 6.69
N LEU A 188 -20.83 8.67 7.73
CA LEU A 188 -20.43 8.25 9.08
C LEU A 188 -21.42 7.21 9.64
N ARG A 189 -22.73 7.46 9.53
CA ARG A 189 -23.76 6.48 9.92
C ARG A 189 -23.67 5.17 9.13
N LEU A 190 -23.33 5.24 7.85
CA LEU A 190 -23.10 4.05 7.04
C LEU A 190 -21.89 3.26 7.53
N ALA A 191 -20.81 3.93 7.94
CA ALA A 191 -19.62 3.29 8.47
C ALA A 191 -19.93 2.54 9.77
N ASP A 192 -20.60 3.19 10.72
CA ASP A 192 -21.07 2.54 11.94
C ASP A 192 -21.98 1.34 11.62
N ALA A 193 -22.99 1.53 10.77
CA ALA A 193 -23.89 0.44 10.37
C ALA A 193 -23.16 -0.75 9.70
N ALA A 194 -22.11 -0.49 8.91
CA ALA A 194 -21.30 -1.53 8.29
C ALA A 194 -20.54 -2.35 9.35
N VAL A 195 -19.94 -1.67 10.32
CA VAL A 195 -19.24 -2.30 11.44
C VAL A 195 -20.20 -3.15 12.29
N GLN A 196 -21.37 -2.61 12.65
CA GLN A 196 -22.40 -3.35 13.39
C GLN A 196 -22.91 -4.57 12.62
N ALA A 197 -22.94 -4.52 11.28
CA ALA A 197 -23.33 -5.64 10.43
C ALA A 197 -22.22 -6.71 10.27
N GLY A 198 -21.03 -6.48 10.84
CA GLY A 198 -19.87 -7.38 10.72
C GLY A 198 -19.13 -7.25 9.38
N VAL A 199 -19.29 -6.13 8.67
CA VAL A 199 -18.55 -5.83 7.44
C VAL A 199 -17.20 -5.22 7.80
N ARG A 200 -16.12 -5.77 7.23
CA ARG A 200 -14.78 -5.17 7.35
C ARG A 200 -14.78 -3.80 6.68
N THR A 201 -14.51 -2.77 7.46
CA THR A 201 -14.75 -1.38 7.12
C THR A 201 -13.47 -0.57 7.24
N GLN A 202 -13.12 0.10 6.14
CA GLN A 202 -12.10 1.13 6.06
C GLN A 202 -12.78 2.49 5.87
N ILE A 203 -12.29 3.54 6.52
CA ILE A 203 -12.66 4.92 6.16
C ILE A 203 -11.49 5.55 5.41
N ALA A 204 -11.77 6.05 4.21
CA ALA A 204 -10.84 6.82 3.41
C ALA A 204 -11.21 8.31 3.49
N ILE A 205 -10.38 9.08 4.16
CA ILE A 205 -10.45 10.54 4.19
C ILE A 205 -9.71 11.03 2.94
N SER A 206 -10.39 10.96 1.79
CA SER A 206 -9.79 11.10 0.45
C SER A 206 -10.67 11.94 -0.50
N PRO A 207 -10.29 13.20 -0.79
CA PRO A 207 -9.26 13.96 -0.09
C PRO A 207 -9.70 14.35 1.33
N CYS A 208 -8.73 14.62 2.21
CA CYS A 208 -8.98 15.29 3.48
C CYS A 208 -9.31 16.77 3.23
N LEU A 209 -10.59 17.10 3.40
CA LEU A 209 -11.10 18.46 3.30
C LEU A 209 -11.07 19.14 4.68
N PRO A 210 -11.21 20.49 4.77
CA PRO A 210 -11.28 21.18 6.05
C PRO A 210 -12.33 20.54 6.97
N TYR A 211 -11.99 20.33 8.24
CA TYR A 211 -12.79 19.55 9.18
C TYR A 211 -12.83 20.22 10.57
N GLY A 212 -13.86 19.91 11.35
CA GLY A 212 -14.07 20.42 12.71
C GLY A 212 -13.23 19.70 13.77
N PRO A 213 -13.10 20.28 14.99
CA PRO A 213 -12.23 19.73 16.04
C PRO A 213 -12.60 18.30 16.46
N ASP A 214 -13.88 17.92 16.34
CA ASP A 214 -14.38 16.60 16.75
C ASP A 214 -14.27 15.53 15.65
N PHE A 215 -13.72 15.86 14.47
CA PHE A 215 -13.75 14.93 13.34
C PHE A 215 -13.03 13.62 13.62
N CYS A 216 -11.85 13.67 14.25
CA CYS A 216 -11.10 12.48 14.63
C CYS A 216 -11.93 11.57 15.55
N THR A 217 -12.57 12.15 16.57
CA THR A 217 -13.46 11.41 17.49
C THR A 217 -14.63 10.77 16.73
N LYS A 218 -15.31 11.53 15.87
CA LYS A 218 -16.43 11.01 15.06
C LYS A 218 -16.01 9.85 14.15
N LEU A 219 -14.78 9.88 13.62
CA LEU A 219 -14.22 8.80 12.82
C LEU A 219 -13.94 7.54 13.66
N LEU A 220 -13.40 7.72 14.86
CA LEU A 220 -13.12 6.62 15.79
C LEU A 220 -14.40 5.98 16.32
N ASP A 221 -15.43 6.79 16.61
CA ASP A 221 -16.72 6.35 17.13
C ASP A 221 -17.47 5.39 16.19
N THR A 222 -17.14 5.38 14.89
CA THR A 222 -17.76 4.43 13.95
C THR A 222 -17.27 2.99 14.14
N GLY A 223 -16.19 2.76 14.89
CA GLY A 223 -15.58 1.44 15.06
C GLY A 223 -14.90 0.87 13.80
N ALA A 224 -14.61 1.71 12.80
CA ALA A 224 -13.94 1.26 11.59
C ALA A 224 -12.54 0.72 11.92
N GLN A 225 -12.12 -0.37 11.26
CA GLN A 225 -10.88 -1.07 11.63
C GLN A 225 -9.64 -0.45 10.98
N ARG A 226 -9.83 0.36 9.94
CA ARG A 226 -8.74 0.95 9.17
C ARG A 226 -9.09 2.33 8.67
N PHE A 227 -8.09 3.21 8.64
CA PHE A 227 -8.20 4.56 8.13
C PHE A 227 -7.15 4.80 7.05
N VAL A 228 -7.50 5.60 6.05
CA VAL A 228 -6.57 6.12 5.06
C VAL A 228 -6.75 7.62 5.01
N VAL A 229 -5.70 8.36 5.32
CA VAL A 229 -5.68 9.82 5.12
C VAL A 229 -5.00 10.10 3.81
N ASP A 230 -5.67 10.82 2.93
CA ASP A 230 -5.22 11.11 1.58
C ASP A 230 -5.46 12.58 1.26
N THR A 231 -4.62 13.14 0.41
CA THR A 231 -4.66 14.57 0.07
C THR A 231 -4.82 14.76 -1.42
N LEU A 232 -5.12 15.99 -1.82
CA LEU A 232 -5.16 16.38 -3.22
C LEU A 232 -3.79 16.41 -3.89
N VAL A 233 -2.70 16.36 -3.11
CA VAL A 233 -1.31 16.36 -3.58
C VAL A 233 -0.78 14.92 -3.66
N ALA A 234 -0.88 14.15 -2.58
CA ALA A 234 -0.43 12.78 -2.52
C ALA A 234 -1.34 11.82 -3.32
N GLY A 235 -2.65 12.02 -3.24
CA GLY A 235 -3.68 11.12 -3.77
C GLY A 235 -3.95 11.21 -5.26
N ASP A 236 -3.49 12.28 -5.92
CA ASP A 236 -3.75 12.48 -7.35
C ASP A 236 -2.84 11.63 -8.26
N GLY A 237 -1.80 11.03 -7.69
CA GLY A 237 -0.80 10.19 -8.37
C GLY A 237 0.20 10.96 -9.24
N GLN A 238 0.23 12.30 -9.15
CA GLN A 238 1.16 13.19 -9.85
C GLN A 238 1.67 14.35 -8.96
N GLY A 239 1.58 14.24 -7.64
CA GLY A 239 2.08 15.25 -6.71
C GLY A 239 1.30 16.57 -6.80
N GLY A 240 -0.01 16.51 -6.99
CA GLY A 240 -0.92 17.65 -7.13
C GLY A 240 -1.07 18.18 -8.56
N GLY A 241 -0.28 17.69 -9.52
CA GLY A 241 -0.32 18.15 -10.91
C GLY A 241 -1.65 17.94 -11.64
N ARG A 242 -2.44 16.93 -11.27
CA ARG A 242 -3.80 16.74 -11.79
C ARG A 242 -4.78 17.65 -11.06
N THR A 243 -4.68 17.74 -9.75
CA THR A 243 -5.59 18.56 -8.96
C THR A 243 -5.46 20.04 -9.31
N ALA A 244 -4.26 20.54 -9.58
CA ALA A 244 -4.04 21.93 -10.00
C ALA A 244 -4.85 22.35 -11.24
N ARG A 245 -5.30 21.39 -12.07
CA ARG A 245 -6.13 21.65 -13.27
C ARG A 245 -7.62 21.68 -12.98
N SER A 246 -8.01 21.20 -11.81
CA SER A 246 -9.40 20.99 -11.40
C SER A 246 -10.09 22.31 -11.08
N THR A 247 -11.42 22.33 -11.11
CA THR A 247 -12.20 23.50 -10.68
C THR A 247 -12.00 23.75 -9.19
N TYR A 248 -11.79 22.70 -8.38
CA TYR A 248 -11.55 22.82 -6.95
C TYR A 248 -10.32 23.67 -6.63
N ALA A 249 -9.18 23.39 -7.26
CA ALA A 249 -7.94 24.16 -7.06
C ALA A 249 -8.05 25.65 -7.43
N ARG A 250 -9.00 26.01 -8.29
CA ARG A 250 -9.28 27.42 -8.63
C ARG A 250 -10.14 28.12 -7.58
N LEU A 251 -10.96 27.37 -6.86
CA LEU A 251 -11.90 27.90 -5.87
C LEU A 251 -11.30 27.92 -4.45
N VAL A 252 -10.34 27.04 -4.18
CA VAL A 252 -9.72 26.86 -2.86
C VAL A 252 -8.23 27.14 -3.00
N PRO A 253 -7.74 28.34 -2.62
CA PRO A 253 -6.33 28.72 -2.83
C PRO A 253 -5.32 27.81 -2.12
N GLU A 254 -5.65 27.31 -0.93
CA GLU A 254 -4.79 26.47 -0.08
C GLU A 254 -5.07 24.97 -0.26
N TRP A 255 -5.52 24.55 -1.45
CA TRP A 255 -5.88 23.16 -1.74
C TRP A 255 -4.70 22.18 -1.61
N ASP A 256 -3.47 22.68 -1.66
CA ASP A 256 -2.22 21.94 -1.54
C ASP A 256 -1.62 21.95 -0.12
N ASP A 257 -2.28 22.60 0.86
CA ASP A 257 -1.89 22.50 2.27
C ASP A 257 -2.26 21.13 2.85
N GLU A 258 -1.25 20.28 3.05
CA GLU A 258 -1.39 18.95 3.64
C GLU A 258 -1.34 18.96 5.18
N ALA A 259 -1.08 20.10 5.82
CA ALA A 259 -0.91 20.16 7.28
C ALA A 259 -2.15 19.73 8.08
N PRO A 260 -3.40 20.10 7.71
CA PRO A 260 -4.60 19.56 8.35
C PRO A 260 -4.67 18.03 8.22
N ALA A 261 -4.40 17.49 7.04
CA ALA A 261 -4.41 16.05 6.82
C ALA A 261 -3.34 15.34 7.67
N GLN A 262 -2.14 15.91 7.78
CA GLN A 262 -1.07 15.35 8.63
C GLN A 262 -1.48 15.34 10.10
N ARG A 263 -2.10 16.41 10.61
CA ARG A 263 -2.61 16.46 11.99
C ARG A 263 -3.66 15.38 12.24
N LEU A 264 -4.59 15.17 11.31
CA LEU A 264 -5.59 14.12 11.43
C LEU A 264 -4.95 12.73 11.41
N HIS A 265 -4.01 12.48 10.50
CA HIS A 265 -3.25 11.24 10.43
C HIS A 265 -2.54 10.93 11.75
N ASP A 266 -1.82 11.91 12.30
CA ASP A 266 -1.06 11.74 13.54
C ASP A 266 -2.00 11.53 14.75
N ALA A 267 -3.16 12.19 14.78
CA ALA A 267 -4.18 11.97 15.80
C ALA A 267 -4.76 10.56 15.76
N LEU A 268 -5.09 10.04 14.56
CA LEU A 268 -5.53 8.66 14.38
C LEU A 268 -4.43 7.67 14.77
N LEU A 269 -3.18 7.95 14.41
CA LEU A 269 -2.05 7.10 14.78
C LEU A 269 -1.85 7.07 16.31
N ALA A 270 -1.95 8.23 16.97
CA ALA A 270 -1.85 8.34 18.43
C ALA A 270 -3.00 7.63 19.16
N ALA A 271 -4.18 7.55 18.55
CA ALA A 271 -5.31 6.77 19.06
C ALA A 271 -5.12 5.24 18.91
N GLY A 272 -4.02 4.78 18.31
CA GLY A 272 -3.68 3.36 18.20
C GLY A 272 -4.45 2.61 17.10
N VAL A 273 -5.16 3.31 16.21
CA VAL A 273 -5.86 2.69 15.08
C VAL A 273 -4.93 2.46 13.89
N ALA A 274 -5.27 1.48 13.05
CA ALA A 274 -4.54 1.25 11.81
C ALA A 274 -4.84 2.38 10.80
N VAL A 275 -3.91 3.32 10.67
CA VAL A 275 -3.98 4.43 9.70
C VAL A 275 -2.81 4.36 8.73
N GLY A 276 -3.04 4.70 7.46
CA GLY A 276 -1.96 4.88 6.49
C GLY A 276 -2.15 6.15 5.66
N TRP A 277 -1.06 6.58 5.02
CA TRP A 277 -1.01 7.79 4.21
C TRP A 277 -1.13 7.46 2.73
N SER A 278 -2.14 8.03 2.06
CA SER A 278 -2.32 7.98 0.60
C SER A 278 -2.10 6.59 0.00
N ALA A 279 -1.23 6.45 -1.02
CA ALA A 279 -0.96 5.18 -1.71
C ALA A 279 -0.55 4.03 -0.78
N ASP A 280 0.25 4.31 0.26
CA ASP A 280 0.65 3.31 1.26
C ASP A 280 -0.53 2.91 2.14
N GLY A 281 -1.43 3.85 2.42
CA GLY A 281 -2.70 3.61 3.10
C GLY A 281 -3.63 2.71 2.28
N PHE A 282 -3.86 3.03 1.00
CA PHE A 282 -4.69 2.18 0.14
C PHE A 282 -4.08 0.80 -0.08
N GLY A 283 -2.76 0.72 -0.30
CA GLY A 283 -2.00 -0.51 -0.48
C GLY A 283 -1.53 -1.18 0.82
N GLY A 284 -2.12 -0.84 1.98
CA GLY A 284 -1.60 -1.27 3.28
C GLY A 284 -2.32 -2.45 3.93
N ILE A 285 -3.14 -3.20 3.17
CA ILE A 285 -3.78 -4.43 3.65
C ILE A 285 -2.88 -5.63 3.31
N PRO A 286 -2.31 -6.34 4.28
CA PRO A 286 -1.41 -7.48 4.02
C PRO A 286 -2.06 -8.61 3.21
N TYR A 287 -1.26 -9.43 2.54
CA TYR A 287 -1.76 -10.65 1.88
C TYR A 287 -2.47 -11.56 2.88
N ARG A 288 -3.56 -12.21 2.48
CA ARG A 288 -4.29 -13.17 3.34
C ARG A 288 -3.40 -14.34 3.77
N THR A 289 -2.46 -14.73 2.92
CA THR A 289 -1.44 -15.74 3.25
C THR A 289 -0.52 -15.28 4.39
N GLU A 290 -0.23 -13.97 4.51
CA GLU A 290 0.51 -13.41 5.64
C GLU A 290 -0.36 -13.28 6.90
N GLN A 291 -1.65 -12.98 6.74
CA GLN A 291 -2.60 -12.89 7.85
C GLN A 291 -2.89 -14.27 8.48
N ALA A 292 -3.05 -15.31 7.65
CA ALA A 292 -3.25 -16.68 8.10
C ALA A 292 -2.05 -17.23 8.90
N LYS A 293 -0.82 -16.89 8.49
CA LYS A 293 0.42 -17.26 9.21
C LYS A 293 0.59 -16.58 10.57
N LYS A 294 -0.16 -15.50 10.84
CA LYS A 294 -0.20 -14.83 12.15
C LYS A 294 -1.33 -15.36 13.07
N GLY A 295 -2.03 -16.42 12.67
CA GLY A 295 -3.05 -17.05 13.51
C GLY A 295 -4.31 -16.20 13.73
N HIS A 296 -4.73 -15.37 12.77
CA HIS A 296 -6.06 -14.75 12.83
C HIS A 296 -7.12 -15.76 12.37
N PRO A 297 -7.94 -16.36 13.25
CA PRO A 297 -9.01 -17.23 12.84
C PRO A 297 -10.17 -16.35 12.38
N GLY A 298 -10.57 -16.48 11.12
CA GLY A 298 -11.87 -16.01 10.69
C GLY A 298 -12.96 -16.82 11.39
N GLY A 299 -13.79 -16.16 12.19
CA GLY A 299 -15.10 -16.67 12.60
C GLY A 299 -15.25 -17.05 14.09
N ARG A 300 -16.01 -16.21 14.80
CA ARG A 300 -16.68 -16.42 16.10
C ARG A 300 -15.79 -16.75 17.31
N GLN A 301 -15.54 -15.72 18.11
CA GLN A 301 -15.89 -15.74 19.54
C GLN A 301 -16.03 -14.30 20.03
N ALA A 302 -17.18 -13.98 20.61
CA ALA A 302 -17.31 -12.83 21.49
C ALA A 302 -16.51 -13.16 22.75
N ALA A 303 -15.48 -12.38 23.06
CA ALA A 303 -14.80 -12.42 24.34
C ALA A 303 -14.37 -11.00 24.70
N THR A 304 -15.12 -10.47 25.67
CA THR A 304 -14.79 -9.50 26.71
C THR A 304 -13.43 -8.82 26.67
N GLY A 305 -13.46 -7.49 26.76
CA GLY A 305 -12.29 -6.65 26.96
C GLY A 305 -11.49 -7.07 28.19
N ASP A 306 -10.27 -7.51 27.93
CA ASP A 306 -9.03 -7.17 28.65
C ASP A 306 -7.92 -8.01 28.00
N ASP A 307 -7.23 -7.45 27.00
CA ASP A 307 -5.82 -7.78 26.72
C ASP A 307 -5.31 -6.99 25.51
N MET A 308 -4.93 -5.73 25.73
CA MET A 308 -3.95 -5.09 24.85
C MET A 308 -3.15 -4.03 25.61
N GLN A 309 -2.27 -4.48 26.50
CA GLN A 309 -1.12 -3.68 26.90
C GLN A 309 0.12 -4.06 26.10
N MET A 310 0.84 -3.02 25.69
CA MET A 310 2.18 -3.05 25.13
C MET A 310 3.10 -4.01 25.89
N ARG A 311 3.63 -5.04 25.22
CA ARG A 311 4.79 -5.78 25.73
C ARG A 311 6.07 -4.97 25.45
N LEU A 312 6.29 -3.96 26.28
CA LEU A 312 7.63 -3.46 26.60
C LEU A 312 8.17 -4.36 27.72
N PHE A 313 9.28 -5.06 27.44
CA PHE A 313 10.00 -6.00 28.33
C PHE A 313 9.24 -7.27 28.69
N THR A 314 9.56 -8.39 28.02
CA THR A 314 9.34 -9.72 28.60
C THR A 314 10.36 -9.90 29.72
N THR A 315 9.89 -10.29 30.91
CA THR A 315 10.72 -10.64 32.06
C THR A 315 11.46 -11.98 31.91
N ASP A 316 11.19 -12.72 30.84
CA ASP A 316 11.92 -13.94 30.52
C ASP A 316 13.07 -13.64 29.56
N PRO A 317 14.33 -13.99 29.89
CA PRO A 317 15.43 -13.85 28.97
C PRO A 317 15.19 -14.73 27.72
N PRO A 318 15.62 -14.29 26.53
CA PRO A 318 15.50 -15.11 25.34
C PRO A 318 16.18 -16.48 25.56
N PRO A 319 15.65 -17.56 24.95
CA PRO A 319 16.24 -18.89 25.08
C PRO A 319 17.74 -18.85 24.80
N ALA A 320 18.54 -19.58 25.56
CA ALA A 320 20.00 -19.58 25.40
C ALA A 320 20.45 -19.98 23.98
N SER A 321 19.63 -20.76 23.29
CA SER A 321 19.83 -21.18 21.90
C SER A 321 19.32 -20.20 20.85
N ALA A 322 18.63 -19.12 21.22
CA ALA A 322 18.09 -18.19 20.24
C ALA A 322 19.21 -17.34 19.60
N MET A 323 19.11 -17.09 18.30
CA MET A 323 19.90 -16.03 17.67
C MET A 323 19.39 -14.67 18.14
N VAL A 324 20.28 -13.84 18.67
CA VAL A 324 19.91 -12.53 19.23
C VAL A 324 20.80 -11.46 18.64
N LEU A 325 20.20 -10.48 17.96
CA LEU A 325 20.86 -9.28 17.47
C LEU A 325 20.67 -8.14 18.48
N THR A 326 21.79 -7.59 18.94
CA THR A 326 21.87 -6.38 19.74
C THR A 326 22.47 -5.25 18.91
N LEU A 327 21.78 -4.12 18.86
CA LEU A 327 22.22 -2.89 18.21
C LEU A 327 22.47 -1.84 19.28
N GLY A 328 23.63 -1.21 19.30
CA GLY A 328 24.04 -0.24 20.32
C GLY A 328 24.45 -0.87 21.65
N GLU A 329 24.80 -0.02 22.62
CA GLU A 329 25.21 -0.45 23.96
C GLU A 329 24.13 -0.13 24.99
N GLU A 330 24.01 -1.00 25.99
CA GLU A 330 23.10 -0.81 27.12
C GLU A 330 23.48 0.46 27.90
N GLY A 331 22.47 1.24 28.31
CA GLY A 331 22.68 2.52 29.00
C GLY A 331 22.84 3.75 28.10
N GLN A 332 22.94 3.58 26.77
CA GLN A 332 22.90 4.72 25.83
C GLN A 332 21.48 5.25 25.61
N GLU A 333 21.35 6.56 25.38
CA GLU A 333 20.06 7.18 25.08
C GLU A 333 19.46 6.61 23.79
N ARG A 334 18.19 6.22 23.85
CA ARG A 334 17.51 5.55 22.74
C ARG A 334 17.21 6.52 21.61
N ARG A 335 17.87 6.36 20.46
CA ARG A 335 17.75 7.24 19.28
C ARG A 335 17.53 6.43 17.99
N PRO A 336 16.97 7.01 16.92
CA PRO A 336 16.90 6.36 15.61
C PRO A 336 18.29 5.94 15.11
N MET A 337 18.37 4.86 14.34
CA MET A 337 19.60 4.39 13.69
C MET A 337 20.19 5.52 12.83
N PRO A 338 21.33 6.10 13.21
CA PRO A 338 21.90 7.22 12.46
C PRO A 338 22.60 6.72 11.19
N GLY A 339 22.67 7.55 10.15
CA GLY A 339 23.56 7.35 9.00
C GLY A 339 23.17 6.26 7.99
N PHE A 340 22.02 5.60 8.16
CA PHE A 340 21.53 4.55 7.26
C PHE A 340 20.08 4.83 6.80
N PRO A 341 19.85 5.46 5.62
CA PRO A 341 18.50 5.73 5.10
C PRO A 341 17.76 4.43 4.75
N TYR A 342 18.53 3.39 4.44
CA TYR A 342 18.05 2.03 4.29
C TYR A 342 18.82 1.17 5.28
N PHE A 343 18.09 0.58 6.22
CA PHE A 343 18.61 -0.39 7.17
C PHE A 343 17.57 -1.49 7.30
N TRP A 344 17.93 -2.75 7.12
CA TRP A 344 16.97 -3.85 7.19
C TRP A 344 17.66 -5.18 7.48
N LEU A 345 16.92 -6.10 8.07
CA LEU A 345 17.30 -7.52 8.15
C LEU A 345 16.31 -8.36 7.36
N LYS A 346 16.81 -9.32 6.58
CA LYS A 346 15.99 -10.22 5.76
C LYS A 346 16.37 -11.67 6.01
N TYR A 347 15.35 -12.52 6.06
CA TYR A 347 15.47 -13.98 6.11
C TYR A 347 15.41 -14.50 4.67
N ILE A 348 16.54 -14.97 4.16
CA ILE A 348 16.73 -15.39 2.78
C ILE A 348 16.35 -16.87 2.63
N THR A 349 15.40 -17.11 1.73
CA THR A 349 14.94 -18.44 1.32
C THR A 349 15.25 -18.73 -0.15
N GLY A 350 15.71 -17.73 -0.91
CA GLY A 350 16.06 -17.87 -2.32
C GLY A 350 16.68 -16.61 -2.93
N PHE A 351 16.98 -16.67 -4.22
CA PHE A 351 17.66 -15.60 -4.96
C PHE A 351 17.07 -15.47 -6.38
N ASP A 352 16.94 -14.23 -6.86
CA ASP A 352 16.53 -13.89 -8.23
C ASP A 352 17.58 -12.97 -8.87
N ALA A 353 18.36 -13.53 -9.80
CA ALA A 353 19.45 -12.84 -10.47
C ALA A 353 19.01 -11.71 -11.41
N ARG A 354 17.70 -11.58 -11.69
CA ARG A 354 17.16 -10.50 -12.53
C ARG A 354 17.05 -9.16 -11.82
N HIS A 355 17.25 -9.16 -10.50
CA HIS A 355 17.24 -7.99 -9.62
C HIS A 355 18.58 -7.88 -8.88
N HIS A 356 18.87 -6.71 -8.31
CA HIS A 356 19.99 -6.48 -7.40
C HIS A 356 19.51 -5.77 -6.12
N CYS A 357 20.42 -5.46 -5.19
CA CYS A 357 20.10 -4.91 -3.87
C CYS A 357 19.14 -5.81 -3.09
N ALA A 358 18.19 -5.26 -2.34
CA ALA A 358 17.31 -6.05 -1.47
C ALA A 358 16.33 -6.95 -2.24
N GLN A 359 16.05 -6.59 -3.50
CA GLN A 359 15.09 -7.26 -4.39
C GLN A 359 15.62 -8.59 -4.92
N CYS A 360 16.95 -8.79 -4.98
CA CYS A 360 17.51 -10.06 -5.43
C CYS A 360 17.29 -11.19 -4.41
N PHE A 361 17.03 -10.88 -3.14
CA PHE A 361 16.73 -11.89 -2.13
C PHE A 361 15.24 -12.20 -2.08
N ILE A 362 14.91 -13.49 -2.03
CA ILE A 362 13.57 -13.99 -1.77
C ILE A 362 13.48 -14.33 -0.29
N GLY A 363 12.40 -13.90 0.35
CA GLY A 363 12.10 -14.21 1.75
C GLY A 363 11.70 -12.97 2.56
N PRO A 364 11.20 -13.16 3.79
CA PRO A 364 10.58 -12.07 4.56
C PRO A 364 11.62 -11.18 5.24
N TYR A 365 11.29 -9.89 5.39
CA TYR A 365 12.04 -9.00 6.26
C TYR A 365 11.72 -9.25 7.73
N HIS A 366 12.67 -8.92 8.61
CA HIS A 366 12.43 -8.85 10.04
C HIS A 366 11.57 -7.62 10.37
N LYS A 367 10.49 -7.81 11.13
CA LYS A 367 9.49 -6.76 11.37
C LYS A 367 10.02 -5.59 12.21
N GLY A 368 11.05 -5.83 13.03
CA GLY A 368 11.60 -4.82 13.96
C GLY A 368 12.89 -4.13 13.50
N ILE A 369 13.46 -4.53 12.35
CA ILE A 369 14.74 -3.98 11.87
C ILE A 369 14.49 -3.33 10.51
N TRP A 370 14.30 -2.01 10.55
CA TRP A 370 14.10 -1.11 9.42
C TRP A 370 14.94 0.16 9.61
N SER A 371 14.93 1.11 8.68
CA SER A 371 15.64 2.40 8.80
C SER A 371 15.19 3.23 10.00
N THR A 372 13.99 2.97 10.52
CA THR A 372 13.43 3.62 11.71
C THR A 372 13.75 2.90 13.02
N VAL A 373 14.55 1.81 12.99
CA VAL A 373 14.94 1.09 14.21
C VAL A 373 15.63 2.04 15.18
N ARG A 374 15.28 1.97 16.47
CA ARG A 374 15.96 2.75 17.52
C ARG A 374 17.03 1.92 18.21
N VAL A 375 18.16 2.54 18.51
CA VAL A 375 19.31 1.96 19.21
C VAL A 375 19.51 2.68 20.56
N PRO A 376 19.81 1.97 21.66
CA PRO A 376 20.02 0.53 21.71
C PRO A 376 18.73 -0.29 21.55
N SER A 377 18.83 -1.49 20.97
CA SER A 377 17.74 -2.46 20.89
C SER A 377 18.23 -3.90 20.77
N VAL A 378 17.39 -4.84 21.22
CA VAL A 378 17.64 -6.29 21.17
C VAL A 378 16.53 -6.95 20.37
N HIS A 379 16.90 -7.83 19.46
CA HIS A 379 15.98 -8.51 18.52
C HIS A 379 16.28 -10.00 18.52
N VAL A 380 15.30 -10.81 18.91
CA VAL A 380 15.37 -12.26 18.77
C VAL A 380 15.05 -12.63 17.33
N LEU A 381 15.99 -13.25 16.63
CA LEU A 381 15.81 -13.67 15.26
C LEU A 381 15.02 -14.98 15.19
N LYS A 382 14.26 -15.16 14.11
CA LYS A 382 13.50 -16.39 13.86
C LYS A 382 14.41 -17.61 13.74
N PRO A 383 13.95 -18.82 14.08
CA PRO A 383 14.73 -20.05 13.89
C PRO A 383 15.13 -20.30 12.42
N SER A 384 16.32 -20.84 12.18
CA SER A 384 16.82 -21.11 10.81
C SER A 384 16.07 -22.21 10.08
N VAL A 385 15.27 -23.05 10.75
CA VAL A 385 14.38 -24.01 10.04
C VAL A 385 13.38 -23.31 9.10
N GLU A 386 13.15 -22.00 9.27
CA GLU A 386 12.31 -21.18 8.38
C GLU A 386 13.07 -20.51 7.22
N TRP A 387 14.41 -20.49 7.24
CA TRP A 387 15.23 -19.73 6.29
C TRP A 387 16.69 -20.19 6.20
N GLN A 388 17.33 -20.05 5.04
CA GLN A 388 18.69 -20.56 4.83
C GLN A 388 19.75 -19.59 5.36
N PHE A 389 19.55 -18.28 5.15
CA PHE A 389 20.46 -17.24 5.63
C PHE A 389 19.69 -16.07 6.25
N ALA A 390 20.26 -15.39 7.23
CA ALA A 390 19.82 -14.07 7.64
C ALA A 390 20.80 -13.04 7.07
N TYR A 391 20.30 -11.86 6.69
CA TYR A 391 21.13 -10.83 6.07
C TYR A 391 20.76 -9.46 6.62
N LEU A 392 21.68 -8.86 7.37
CA LEU A 392 21.59 -7.48 7.82
C LEU A 392 22.28 -6.56 6.80
N CYS A 393 21.54 -5.59 6.28
CA CYS A 393 22.01 -4.65 5.27
C CYS A 393 21.72 -3.22 5.71
N GLY A 394 22.74 -2.36 5.66
CA GLY A 394 22.64 -0.92 5.87
C GLY A 394 23.32 -0.19 4.73
N VAL A 395 22.58 0.65 4.00
CA VAL A 395 23.16 1.55 2.99
C VAL A 395 23.47 2.88 3.66
N ALA A 396 24.74 3.26 3.70
CA ALA A 396 25.20 4.48 4.35
C ALA A 396 24.89 5.73 3.50
N GLU A 397 24.70 6.87 4.15
CA GLU A 397 24.57 8.19 3.47
C GLU A 397 25.88 8.70 2.87
N THR A 398 27.01 8.10 3.26
CA THR A 398 28.36 8.59 2.99
C THR A 398 28.95 7.96 1.73
N GLN A 399 29.83 6.97 1.89
CA GLN A 399 30.54 6.29 0.79
C GLN A 399 30.19 4.81 0.78
N TRP A 400 30.37 4.16 -0.36
CA TRP A 400 30.03 2.76 -0.55
C TRP A 400 30.74 1.82 0.45
N ALA A 401 31.97 2.14 0.84
CA ALA A 401 32.74 1.37 1.82
C ALA A 401 32.14 1.38 3.24
N ASP A 402 31.26 2.35 3.53
CA ASP A 402 30.62 2.52 4.83
C ASP A 402 29.31 1.72 4.95
N ASN A 403 28.90 1.04 3.86
CA ASN A 403 27.74 0.17 3.84
C ASN A 403 27.96 -1.05 4.74
N LEU A 404 26.94 -1.39 5.52
CA LEU A 404 26.92 -2.57 6.36
C LEU A 404 26.33 -3.75 5.60
N HIS A 405 27.08 -4.84 5.50
CA HIS A 405 26.59 -6.11 4.95
C HIS A 405 27.05 -7.28 5.83
N VAL A 406 26.08 -7.94 6.46
CA VAL A 406 26.31 -9.06 7.38
C VAL A 406 25.36 -10.20 7.01
N PRO A 407 25.72 -11.03 6.01
CA PRO A 407 25.09 -12.33 5.85
C PRO A 407 25.54 -13.25 6.98
N MET A 408 24.63 -14.06 7.49
CA MET A 408 24.88 -14.93 8.62
C MET A 408 24.02 -16.20 8.57
N VAL A 409 24.47 -17.22 9.27
CA VAL A 409 23.74 -18.46 9.56
C VAL A 409 23.68 -18.68 11.06
N GLU A 410 22.72 -19.49 11.50
CA GLU A 410 22.67 -19.97 12.87
C GLU A 410 23.90 -20.85 13.18
N ALA A 411 24.60 -20.53 14.26
CA ALA A 411 25.76 -21.26 14.73
C ALA A 411 25.85 -21.11 16.25
N GLN A 412 25.38 -22.12 16.99
CA GLN A 412 25.30 -22.11 18.45
C GLN A 412 26.68 -21.88 19.08
N GLY A 413 26.79 -20.90 19.98
CA GLY A 413 28.03 -20.54 20.65
C GLY A 413 28.99 -19.65 19.84
N GLU A 414 28.70 -19.37 18.57
CA GLU A 414 29.44 -18.38 17.78
C GLU A 414 28.79 -17.00 17.90
N GLU A 415 29.59 -15.94 17.80
CA GLU A 415 29.12 -14.56 17.89
C GLU A 415 29.72 -13.69 16.78
N ILE A 416 28.92 -12.74 16.30
CA ILE A 416 29.35 -11.70 15.36
C ILE A 416 29.41 -10.40 16.13
N GLU A 417 30.57 -9.75 16.16
CA GLU A 417 30.73 -8.42 16.72
C GLU A 417 31.43 -7.48 15.74
N LEU A 418 30.81 -6.33 15.49
CA LEU A 418 31.36 -5.28 14.63
C LEU A 418 30.77 -3.92 14.98
N PHE A 419 31.38 -2.87 14.44
CA PHE A 419 30.88 -1.50 14.55
C PHE A 419 30.51 -0.97 13.17
N THR A 420 29.39 -0.25 13.09
CA THR A 420 29.06 0.55 11.91
C THR A 420 30.05 1.71 11.75
N HIS A 421 30.08 2.35 10.58
CA HIS A 421 30.97 3.50 10.32
C HIS A 421 30.78 4.66 11.31
N ASN A 422 29.60 4.76 11.93
CA ASN A 422 29.24 5.79 12.92
C ASN A 422 29.24 5.26 14.36
N GLY A 423 29.93 4.14 14.61
CA GLY A 423 30.23 3.66 15.96
C GLY A 423 29.09 2.95 16.67
N ILE A 424 28.03 2.53 15.96
CA ILE A 424 26.99 1.70 16.56
C ILE A 424 27.48 0.25 16.60
N ARG A 425 27.55 -0.31 17.82
CA ARG A 425 27.87 -1.72 18.04
C ARG A 425 26.77 -2.60 17.44
N VAL A 426 27.16 -3.63 16.70
CA VAL A 426 26.29 -4.68 16.17
C VAL A 426 26.83 -5.98 16.72
N HIS A 427 26.10 -6.59 17.65
CA HIS A 427 26.47 -7.85 18.28
C HIS A 427 25.39 -8.89 18.00
N ILE A 428 25.75 -10.07 17.51
CA ILE A 428 24.82 -11.14 17.17
C ILE A 428 25.28 -12.43 17.81
N ARG A 429 24.50 -12.95 18.74
CA ARG A 429 24.76 -14.23 19.41
C ARG A 429 24.18 -15.41 18.63
N ASN A 430 24.82 -16.57 18.79
CA ASN A 430 24.48 -17.83 18.13
C ASN A 430 24.48 -17.73 16.60
N ALA A 431 25.41 -16.94 16.05
CA ALA A 431 25.46 -16.60 14.64
C ALA A 431 26.90 -16.65 14.12
N ARG A 432 27.07 -17.18 12.90
CA ARG A 432 28.33 -17.13 12.17
C ARG A 432 28.19 -16.24 10.94
N ARG A 433 29.10 -15.27 10.80
CA ARG A 433 29.16 -14.39 9.64
C ARG A 433 29.67 -15.16 8.42
N LEU A 434 29.06 -14.91 7.26
CA LEU A 434 29.50 -15.45 5.99
C LEU A 434 30.28 -14.40 5.20
N GLU A 435 31.22 -14.87 4.38
CA GLU A 435 31.90 -14.02 3.42
C GLU A 435 31.03 -13.74 2.20
N ILE A 436 31.20 -12.55 1.63
CA ILE A 436 30.63 -12.16 0.35
C ILE A 436 31.79 -12.03 -0.64
N PRO A 437 31.94 -12.98 -1.57
CA PRO A 437 33.04 -12.92 -2.53
C PRO A 437 32.88 -11.74 -3.48
N TRP A 438 34.01 -11.33 -4.04
CA TRP A 438 34.02 -10.29 -5.06
C TRP A 438 33.66 -10.87 -6.43
N ILE A 439 32.81 -10.16 -7.17
CA ILE A 439 32.51 -10.46 -8.57
C ILE A 439 33.07 -9.33 -9.42
N GLU A 440 33.82 -9.68 -10.47
CA GLU A 440 34.43 -8.72 -11.38
C GLU A 440 33.38 -7.87 -12.13
N ASP A 441 33.74 -6.64 -12.47
CA ASP A 441 32.89 -5.75 -13.23
C ASP A 441 32.59 -6.34 -14.62
N GLY A 442 31.30 -6.43 -14.98
CA GLY A 442 30.87 -7.03 -16.24
C GLY A 442 30.78 -8.56 -16.22
N TRP A 443 30.96 -9.22 -15.07
CA TRP A 443 30.80 -10.67 -14.92
C TRP A 443 29.50 -11.17 -15.54
N ASN A 444 29.58 -12.19 -16.40
CA ASN A 444 28.47 -12.74 -17.17
C ASN A 444 27.66 -11.70 -17.97
N GLY A 445 28.23 -10.54 -18.30
CA GLY A 445 27.56 -9.46 -19.02
C GLY A 445 26.57 -8.66 -18.17
N PHE A 446 26.62 -8.78 -16.84
CA PHE A 446 25.81 -7.97 -15.93
C PHE A 446 26.30 -6.51 -15.87
N PRO A 447 25.40 -5.53 -15.74
CA PRO A 447 25.77 -4.15 -15.52
C PRO A 447 26.57 -3.97 -14.23
N ARG A 448 27.42 -2.93 -14.18
CA ARG A 448 28.22 -2.60 -13.00
C ARG A 448 27.38 -2.39 -11.73
N SER A 449 26.15 -1.91 -11.86
CA SER A 449 25.18 -1.76 -10.76
C SER A 449 24.86 -3.08 -10.04
N TYR A 450 24.96 -4.21 -10.75
CA TYR A 450 24.77 -5.56 -10.23
C TYR A 450 26.07 -6.11 -9.65
N THR A 451 27.17 -6.07 -10.43
CA THR A 451 28.45 -6.67 -10.02
C THR A 451 29.07 -5.97 -8.81
N THR A 452 28.77 -4.69 -8.56
CA THR A 452 29.20 -3.95 -7.35
C THR A 452 28.24 -4.07 -6.17
N CYS A 453 27.08 -4.73 -6.34
CA CYS A 453 26.10 -4.88 -5.28
C CYS A 453 26.43 -6.09 -4.39
N ARG A 454 26.73 -5.85 -3.10
CA ARG A 454 27.08 -6.92 -2.13
C ARG A 454 25.96 -7.94 -1.92
N ASN A 455 24.69 -7.54 -2.03
CA ASN A 455 23.56 -8.46 -1.94
C ASN A 455 23.53 -9.41 -3.14
N PHE A 456 23.74 -8.86 -4.34
CA PHE A 456 23.78 -9.65 -5.57
C PHE A 456 24.98 -10.59 -5.58
N GLN A 457 26.17 -10.10 -5.20
CA GLN A 457 27.38 -10.91 -5.05
C GLN A 457 27.15 -12.10 -4.11
N PHE A 458 26.53 -11.87 -2.95
CA PHE A 458 26.20 -12.94 -2.00
C PHE A 458 25.16 -13.91 -2.56
N GLY A 459 24.14 -13.42 -3.25
CA GLY A 459 23.11 -14.25 -3.86
C GLY A 459 23.68 -15.19 -4.94
N VAL A 460 24.53 -14.65 -5.82
CA VAL A 460 25.24 -15.45 -6.84
C VAL A 460 26.12 -16.51 -6.20
N ASP A 461 26.88 -16.16 -5.17
CA ASP A 461 27.76 -17.11 -4.46
C ASP A 461 26.98 -18.28 -3.85
N ARG A 462 25.85 -17.98 -3.19
CA ARG A 462 25.11 -18.99 -2.41
C ARG A 462 24.09 -19.78 -3.22
N TYR A 463 23.53 -19.18 -4.26
CA TYR A 463 22.46 -19.81 -5.06
C TYR A 463 22.86 -20.09 -6.50
N GLY A 464 24.03 -19.61 -6.92
CA GLY A 464 24.48 -19.70 -8.31
C GLY A 464 23.76 -18.72 -9.24
N TYR A 465 24.21 -18.71 -10.48
CA TYR A 465 23.53 -18.03 -11.59
C TYR A 465 23.17 -19.07 -12.65
N ASP A 466 21.91 -19.07 -13.08
CA ASP A 466 21.34 -20.06 -14.00
C ASP A 466 21.75 -19.87 -15.47
N GLY A 467 22.52 -18.81 -15.79
CA GLY A 467 22.96 -18.48 -17.14
C GLY A 467 21.92 -17.75 -18.00
N VAL A 468 20.64 -17.74 -17.60
CA VAL A 468 19.50 -17.31 -18.42
C VAL A 468 18.76 -16.11 -17.81
N SER A 469 18.77 -15.96 -16.49
CA SER A 469 18.07 -14.90 -15.76
C SER A 469 18.75 -13.53 -15.93
N ARG A 470 18.31 -12.78 -16.94
CA ARG A 470 18.86 -11.44 -17.27
C ARG A 470 18.12 -10.31 -16.55
N PRO A 471 18.79 -9.17 -16.27
CA PRO A 471 18.15 -7.97 -15.72
C PRO A 471 16.89 -7.58 -16.51
N ILE A 472 15.78 -7.33 -15.80
CA ILE A 472 14.49 -6.97 -16.43
C ILE A 472 14.43 -5.49 -16.88
N GLN A 473 15.38 -4.65 -16.45
CA GLN A 473 15.41 -3.21 -16.76
C GLN A 473 16.30 -2.85 -17.96
N ALA A 474 15.86 -1.84 -18.72
CA ALA A 474 16.65 -1.12 -19.70
C ALA A 474 17.76 -0.29 -19.03
N GLU A 475 18.77 -0.93 -18.46
CA GLU A 475 20.02 -0.28 -17.99
C GLU A 475 21.14 -0.32 -19.05
N PHE A 476 20.88 -0.85 -20.25
CA PHE A 476 21.81 -0.76 -21.39
C PHE A 476 21.82 0.63 -22.08
N SER A 477 20.97 1.58 -21.67
CA SER A 477 20.77 2.85 -22.37
C SER A 477 20.92 4.12 -21.52
N ASN A 478 21.79 4.11 -20.50
CA ASN A 478 22.19 5.37 -19.87
C ASN A 478 23.68 5.43 -19.47
N PRO A 479 24.58 5.84 -20.39
CA PRO A 479 26.01 5.96 -20.10
C PRO A 479 26.38 7.15 -19.21
N ARG A 480 25.48 8.11 -18.96
CA ARG A 480 25.75 9.30 -18.12
C ARG A 480 24.44 9.86 -17.56
N ASN A 481 24.24 9.76 -16.24
CA ASN A 481 24.07 10.91 -15.33
C ASN A 481 23.30 10.56 -14.05
N GLY A 482 23.81 11.04 -12.92
CA GLY A 482 22.99 11.99 -12.14
C GLY A 482 22.83 11.79 -10.64
N ARG A 483 23.29 10.69 -10.02
CA ARG A 483 23.13 10.54 -8.56
C ARG A 483 24.14 11.32 -7.69
N SER A 484 25.16 11.94 -8.28
CA SER A 484 26.17 12.72 -7.51
C SER A 484 25.86 14.22 -7.42
N GLN A 485 25.36 14.89 -8.46
CA GLN A 485 25.23 16.35 -8.45
C GLN A 485 24.08 16.89 -7.61
N ALA A 486 22.90 16.26 -7.64
CA ALA A 486 21.76 16.71 -6.82
C ALA A 486 22.01 16.48 -5.31
N ALA A 487 22.74 15.42 -4.95
CA ALA A 487 23.17 15.15 -3.59
C ALA A 487 24.26 16.13 -3.13
N LEU A 488 25.22 16.46 -4.00
CA LEU A 488 26.25 17.48 -3.75
C LEU A 488 25.64 18.89 -3.59
N GLN A 489 24.65 19.27 -4.40
CA GLN A 489 23.94 20.55 -4.31
C GLN A 489 23.09 20.66 -3.03
N ARG A 490 22.44 19.55 -2.59
CA ARG A 490 21.74 19.50 -1.30
C ARG A 490 22.70 19.65 -0.11
N ARG A 491 23.94 19.18 -0.25
CA ARG A 491 25.01 19.28 0.76
C ARG A 491 25.61 20.68 0.86
N GLU A 492 25.76 21.40 -0.25
CA GLU A 492 26.19 22.82 -0.24
C GLU A 492 25.13 23.76 0.34
N LYS A 493 23.83 23.49 0.07
CA LYS A 493 22.72 24.26 0.67
C LYS A 493 22.64 24.11 2.18
N ARG A 494 22.92 22.92 2.72
CA ARG A 494 22.93 22.66 4.18
C ARG A 494 24.15 23.21 4.91
N ARG A 495 25.23 23.58 4.21
CA ARG A 495 26.43 24.21 4.79
C ARG A 495 26.37 25.74 4.86
N ARG A 496 25.42 26.38 4.19
CA ARG A 496 25.34 27.84 4.05
C ARG A 496 24.34 28.54 4.98
N ASN A 497 23.50 27.80 5.69
CA ASN A 497 22.69 28.33 6.78
C ASN A 497 22.98 27.48 8.02
N PRO A 498 23.88 27.93 8.92
CA PRO A 498 24.17 27.25 10.17
C PRO A 498 22.96 27.20 11.11
#